data_AF-A0AA39JIY0-F1
#
_entry.id   AF-A0AA39JIY0-F1
#
_cell.length_a   1.000
_cell.length_b   1.000
_cell.length_c   1.000
_cell.angle_alpha   90.00
_cell.angle_beta   90.00
_cell.angle_gamma   90.00
#
_symmetry.space_group_name_H-M   'P 1'
#
loop_
_entity.id
_entity.type
_entity.pdbx_description
1 polymer ?
#
loop_
_entity_poly.entity_id
_entity_poly.type
_entity_poly.pdbx_seq_one_letter_code
_entity_poly.pdbx_strand_id
1 'polypeptide(L)'
;MLRRLIRHARLFAQVNRRRRGISVQSGDELYLPGTTLDLQFQAEGSNTFGPLAATIIKRFEPFTSAVVLLVQRHSDSEKVILKLADRRLGHRSGKGGPVPWSPSLEDHLRHAVRDFQEGSAPNWFELIRDDENRPDIELWEDWMWEVSTWRFKLSNHNTELAAYRLLHRLQGRYIPRLFGDVRLRITPESTTLHPITDVVQGLIFEYIPGVSMAKLKPGVDVSMREAERISSQVMEALRAIEAENCVLHNDIHIGNVVLREKSRSPVIIDFGQADIREPELSDEEWSRAVRRAPDTRYIRRLLLNPEDGPWKRTVTPYEMSNPHYKDPLVFNRYVESMPEDFRRETFERVLDTDLEGAREKVYQWRIRPGVRCRPTYD
;
A
#
# COMPACT_ATOMS: atom_id res chain seq x y z
N MET A 1 -13.51 -18.12 -12.29
CA MET A 1 -12.63 -17.71 -11.17
C MET A 1 -11.66 -16.59 -11.54
N LEU A 2 -10.97 -16.61 -12.69
CA LEU A 2 -10.04 -15.53 -13.12
C LEU A 2 -10.66 -14.13 -13.35
N ARG A 3 -12.00 -14.01 -13.40
CA ARG A 3 -12.72 -12.72 -13.55
C ARG A 3 -12.94 -11.99 -12.22
N ARG A 4 -12.79 -12.67 -11.06
CA ARG A 4 -13.03 -12.08 -9.73
C ARG A 4 -11.89 -11.16 -9.25
N LEU A 5 -10.64 -11.43 -9.64
CA LEU A 5 -9.48 -10.59 -9.27
C LEU A 5 -9.43 -9.23 -9.99
N ILE A 6 -10.15 -9.04 -11.11
CA ILE A 6 -9.92 -7.89 -12.01
C ILE A 6 -10.92 -6.74 -11.81
N ARG A 7 -12.11 -6.99 -11.23
CA ARG A 7 -13.17 -5.97 -11.14
C ARG A 7 -13.10 -5.07 -9.91
N HIS A 8 -12.57 -5.54 -8.78
CA HIS A 8 -12.55 -4.72 -7.56
C HIS A 8 -11.39 -3.70 -7.51
N ALA A 9 -10.22 -4.02 -8.06
CA ALA A 9 -9.06 -3.11 -8.03
C ALA A 9 -9.18 -1.90 -8.99
N ARG A 10 -9.91 -2.03 -10.12
CA ARG A 10 -9.94 -1.00 -11.18
C ARG A 10 -10.88 0.18 -10.94
N LEU A 11 -11.91 0.04 -10.11
CA LEU A 11 -12.89 1.11 -9.90
C LEU A 11 -12.43 2.19 -8.90
N PHE A 12 -11.46 1.88 -8.03
CA PHE A 12 -11.05 2.81 -6.96
C PHE A 12 -9.73 3.56 -7.24
N ALA A 13 -8.83 3.02 -8.06
CA ALA A 13 -7.54 3.68 -8.35
C ALA A 13 -7.67 5.02 -9.10
N GLN A 14 -8.78 5.25 -9.81
CA GLN A 14 -8.94 6.42 -10.69
C GLN A 14 -9.42 7.71 -9.99
N VAL A 15 -9.81 7.65 -8.71
CA VAL A 15 -10.40 8.80 -7.97
C VAL A 15 -9.37 9.52 -7.07
N ASN A 16 -8.09 9.10 -7.07
CA ASN A 16 -7.07 9.53 -6.10
C ASN A 16 -6.38 10.89 -6.36
N ARG A 17 -6.93 11.79 -7.18
CA ARG A 17 -6.37 13.14 -7.33
C ARG A 17 -7.40 14.20 -6.93
N ARG A 18 -7.20 14.72 -5.71
CA ARG A 18 -7.84 15.90 -5.09
C ARG A 18 -9.18 15.62 -4.40
N ARG A 19 -9.19 15.68 -3.06
CA ARG A 19 -10.29 16.28 -2.26
C ARG A 19 -9.79 16.58 -0.85
N ARG A 20 -9.99 17.84 -0.43
CA ARG A 20 -9.75 18.34 0.93
C ARG A 20 -10.85 17.82 1.85
N GLY A 21 -10.47 17.28 3.01
CA GLY A 21 -11.41 16.85 4.04
C GLY A 21 -12.14 18.03 4.68
N ILE A 22 -13.45 17.88 4.85
CA ILE A 22 -14.29 18.74 5.68
C ILE A 22 -14.55 17.97 6.97
N SER A 23 -14.21 18.57 8.11
CA SER A 23 -14.39 18.02 9.45
C SER A 23 -15.74 18.43 10.01
N VAL A 24 -16.57 17.47 10.41
CA VAL A 24 -17.73 17.66 11.28
C VAL A 24 -17.71 16.54 12.33
N GLN A 25 -17.99 16.90 13.59
CA GLN A 25 -17.95 16.10 14.83
C GLN A 25 -18.28 14.61 14.59
N SER A 26 -17.26 13.75 14.69
CA SER A 26 -17.29 12.33 14.28
C SER A 26 -16.58 11.46 15.32
N GLY A 27 -16.63 10.13 15.23
CA GLY A 27 -15.95 9.17 16.13
C GLY A 27 -14.42 9.31 16.32
N ASP A 28 -13.84 10.44 15.91
CA ASP A 28 -12.42 10.83 16.05
C ASP A 28 -11.98 11.09 17.50
N GLU A 29 -12.89 11.43 18.42
CA GLU A 29 -12.55 11.72 19.82
C GLU A 29 -11.92 10.50 20.53
N LEU A 30 -12.34 9.30 20.14
CA LEU A 30 -11.79 8.03 20.65
C LEU A 30 -10.28 7.91 20.42
N TYR A 31 -9.76 8.57 19.39
CA TYR A 31 -8.38 8.40 18.94
C TYR A 31 -7.48 9.59 19.25
N LEU A 32 -7.90 10.51 20.12
CA LEU A 32 -7.11 11.68 20.49
C LEU A 32 -5.78 11.30 21.19
N PRO A 33 -4.68 12.03 20.92
CA PRO A 33 -3.45 11.89 21.71
C PRO A 33 -3.72 12.05 23.21
N GLY A 34 -3.11 11.19 24.02
CA GLY A 34 -3.34 11.10 25.47
C GLY A 34 -4.42 10.10 25.87
N THR A 35 -5.31 9.69 24.97
CA THR A 35 -6.31 8.66 25.25
C THR A 35 -5.65 7.30 25.47
N THR A 36 -6.08 6.58 26.50
CA THR A 36 -5.67 5.19 26.75
C THR A 36 -6.68 4.25 26.11
N LEU A 37 -6.17 3.27 25.36
CA LEU A 37 -6.94 2.22 24.73
C LEU A 37 -6.72 0.90 25.47
N ASP A 38 -7.81 0.27 25.87
CA ASP A 38 -7.80 -1.10 26.39
C ASP A 38 -8.09 -2.08 25.24
N LEU A 39 -7.05 -2.80 24.84
CA LEU A 39 -7.07 -3.72 23.70
C LEU A 39 -7.04 -5.16 24.20
N GLN A 40 -7.59 -6.07 23.39
CA GLN A 40 -7.24 -7.48 23.48
C GLN A 40 -6.17 -7.74 22.43
N PHE A 41 -5.04 -8.29 22.83
CA PHE A 41 -3.87 -8.55 21.99
C PHE A 41 -3.57 -10.05 21.89
N GLN A 42 -3.36 -10.51 20.67
CA GLN A 42 -2.88 -11.85 20.36
C GLN A 42 -1.53 -11.75 19.68
N ALA A 43 -0.48 -12.12 20.40
CA ALA A 43 0.88 -12.19 19.86
C ALA A 43 0.97 -13.18 18.69
N GLU A 44 1.90 -12.93 17.77
CA GLU A 44 2.22 -13.89 16.70
C GLU A 44 2.60 -15.26 17.30
N GLY A 45 1.94 -16.32 16.83
CA GLY A 45 2.11 -17.69 17.35
C GLY A 45 1.30 -18.03 18.61
N SER A 46 0.63 -17.07 19.24
CA SER A 46 -0.31 -17.32 20.34
C SER A 46 -1.70 -17.68 19.81
N ASN A 47 -2.42 -18.56 20.50
CA ASN A 47 -3.81 -18.89 20.21
C ASN A 47 -4.83 -18.14 21.10
N THR A 48 -4.34 -17.34 22.05
CA THR A 48 -5.19 -16.66 23.05
C THR A 48 -4.94 -15.16 23.07
N PHE A 49 -6.01 -14.39 23.26
CA PHE A 49 -5.96 -12.95 23.48
C PHE A 49 -5.70 -12.64 24.96
N GLY A 50 -4.75 -11.76 25.24
CA GLY A 50 -4.51 -11.16 26.56
C GLY A 50 -4.83 -9.66 26.55
N PRO A 51 -4.97 -9.02 27.72
CA PRO A 51 -5.17 -7.56 27.79
C PRO A 51 -3.90 -6.81 27.38
N LEU A 52 -4.07 -5.69 26.68
CA LEU A 52 -3.00 -4.75 26.35
C LEU A 52 -3.51 -3.32 26.49
N ALA A 53 -2.94 -2.56 27.43
CA ALA A 53 -3.19 -1.14 27.57
C ALA A 53 -2.13 -0.33 26.82
N ALA A 54 -2.55 0.68 26.05
CA ALA A 54 -1.65 1.58 25.37
C ALA A 54 -2.20 3.01 25.29
N THR A 55 -1.33 4.01 25.39
CA THR A 55 -1.71 5.43 25.25
C THR A 55 -1.36 5.95 23.86
N ILE A 56 -2.29 6.67 23.24
CA ILE A 56 -2.08 7.28 21.92
C ILE A 56 -1.11 8.45 22.05
N ILE A 57 0.00 8.40 21.31
CA ILE A 57 0.97 9.50 21.21
C ILE A 57 0.59 10.41 20.04
N LYS A 58 0.22 9.82 18.90
CA LYS A 58 0.01 10.55 17.66
C LYS A 58 -0.91 9.80 16.70
N ARG A 59 -1.73 10.55 15.96
CA ARG A 59 -2.50 10.07 14.81
C ARG A 59 -1.76 10.34 13.49
N PHE A 60 -1.88 9.42 12.53
CA PHE A 60 -1.40 9.64 11.16
C PHE A 60 -2.61 9.91 10.26
N GLU A 61 -2.79 11.17 9.89
CA GLU A 61 -3.91 11.65 9.09
C GLU A 61 -3.48 12.03 7.65
N PRO A 62 -4.42 12.00 6.68
CA PRO A 62 -5.82 11.59 6.82
C PRO A 62 -5.97 10.06 6.98
N PHE A 63 -7.00 9.62 7.70
CA PHE A 63 -7.36 8.20 7.73
C PHE A 63 -7.93 7.78 6.37
N THR A 64 -7.45 6.66 5.84
CA THR A 64 -7.88 6.10 4.56
C THR A 64 -8.71 4.83 4.80
N SER A 65 -8.15 3.66 4.53
CA SER A 65 -8.77 2.36 4.81
C SER A 65 -8.72 2.00 6.30
N ALA A 66 -7.76 2.54 7.05
CA ALA A 66 -7.58 2.27 8.48
C ALA A 66 -7.19 3.53 9.27
N VAL A 67 -7.45 3.50 10.57
CA VAL A 67 -6.94 4.45 11.55
C VAL A 67 -5.53 4.01 11.92
N VAL A 68 -4.53 4.87 11.72
CA VAL A 68 -3.13 4.56 12.03
C VAL A 68 -2.65 5.46 13.16
N LEU A 69 -2.18 4.83 14.23
CA LEU A 69 -1.79 5.48 15.48
C LEU A 69 -0.36 5.09 15.86
N LEU A 70 0.39 6.05 16.40
CA LEU A 70 1.56 5.76 17.21
C LEU A 70 1.08 5.67 18.66
N VAL A 71 1.28 4.53 19.30
CA VAL A 71 0.88 4.30 20.69
C VAL A 71 2.09 3.88 21.53
N GLN A 72 2.04 4.15 22.83
CA GLN A 72 2.99 3.67 23.81
C GLN A 72 2.35 2.57 24.66
N ARG A 73 2.93 1.37 24.64
CA ARG A 73 2.45 0.27 25.48
C ARG A 73 2.78 0.54 26.94
N HIS A 74 1.87 0.21 27.84
CA HIS A 74 2.09 0.42 29.28
C HIS A 74 3.05 -0.61 29.88
N SER A 75 3.11 -1.81 29.32
CA SER A 75 3.94 -2.93 29.83
C SER A 75 5.43 -2.62 29.86
N ASP A 76 5.93 -1.89 28.86
CA ASP A 76 7.36 -1.72 28.60
C ASP A 76 7.71 -0.33 28.04
N SER A 77 6.73 0.57 27.93
CA SER A 77 6.89 1.90 27.35
C SER A 77 7.37 1.91 25.89
N GLU A 78 7.31 0.77 25.18
CA GLU A 78 7.69 0.68 23.78
C GLU A 78 6.67 1.40 22.89
N LYS A 79 7.19 2.13 21.89
CA LYS A 79 6.37 2.81 20.89
C LYS A 79 6.11 1.88 19.71
N VAL A 80 4.84 1.70 19.37
CA VAL A 80 4.40 0.79 18.30
C VAL A 80 3.38 1.48 17.41
N ILE A 81 3.24 0.99 16.17
CA ILE A 81 2.15 1.40 15.29
C ILE A 81 0.95 0.51 15.55
N LEU A 82 -0.19 1.13 15.82
CA LEU A 82 -1.49 0.48 15.92
C LEU A 82 -2.32 0.87 14.69
N LYS A 83 -2.71 -0.10 13.88
CA LYS A 83 -3.56 0.09 12.69
C LYS A 83 -4.91 -0.56 12.93
N LEU A 84 -5.99 0.22 12.98
CA LEU A 84 -7.35 -0.23 13.29
C LEU A 84 -8.25 -0.12 12.06
N ALA A 85 -8.96 -1.19 11.73
CA ALA A 85 -9.94 -1.28 10.65
C ALA A 85 -11.31 -0.69 11.07
N ASP A 86 -11.31 0.52 11.63
CA ASP A 86 -12.53 1.19 12.10
C ASP A 86 -13.36 1.69 10.90
N ARG A 87 -14.58 1.19 10.77
CA ARG A 87 -15.51 1.58 9.69
C ARG A 87 -16.07 2.99 9.84
N ARG A 88 -16.03 3.53 11.06
CA ARG A 88 -16.62 4.84 11.39
C ARG A 88 -15.76 5.99 10.86
N LEU A 89 -14.49 5.71 10.52
CA LEU A 89 -13.51 6.70 10.09
C LEU A 89 -12.87 6.38 8.74
N GLY A 90 -12.33 7.42 8.11
CA GLY A 90 -11.62 7.33 6.83
C GLY A 90 -12.54 7.20 5.62
N HIS A 91 -12.08 6.46 4.60
CA HIS A 91 -12.83 6.26 3.36
C HIS A 91 -14.05 5.36 3.63
N ARG A 92 -15.23 5.90 3.34
CA ARG A 92 -16.53 5.22 3.47
C ARG A 92 -17.21 5.15 2.12
N SER A 93 -17.78 4.00 1.80
CA SER A 93 -18.59 3.84 0.60
C SER A 93 -19.98 4.46 0.83
N GLY A 94 -20.52 5.17 -0.16
CA GLY A 94 -21.84 5.78 -0.04
C GLY A 94 -22.35 6.33 -1.37
N LYS A 95 -23.67 6.54 -1.48
CA LYS A 95 -24.32 7.10 -2.65
C LYS A 95 -23.87 8.56 -2.86
N GLY A 96 -23.07 8.80 -3.91
CA GLY A 96 -22.65 10.16 -4.31
C GLY A 96 -21.38 10.70 -3.63
N GLY A 97 -20.69 9.92 -2.79
CA GLY A 97 -19.44 10.33 -2.16
C GLY A 97 -19.28 9.84 -0.71
N PRO A 98 -18.23 10.30 0.00
CA PRO A 98 -18.01 9.93 1.39
C PRO A 98 -19.15 10.50 2.26
N VAL A 99 -19.98 9.62 2.80
CA VAL A 99 -20.98 9.96 3.82
C VAL A 99 -20.26 10.08 5.16
N PRO A 100 -20.51 11.11 6.01
CA PRO A 100 -19.97 11.19 7.37
C PRO A 100 -20.63 10.18 8.32
N TRP A 101 -19.90 9.68 9.32
CA TRP A 101 -20.50 8.74 10.28
C TRP A 101 -21.34 9.51 11.29
N SER A 102 -22.46 8.93 11.72
CA SER A 102 -23.33 9.51 12.74
C SER A 102 -23.79 8.43 13.73
N PRO A 103 -24.14 8.83 14.98
CA PRO A 103 -24.77 7.91 15.93
C PRO A 103 -26.05 7.27 15.41
N SER A 104 -26.89 8.02 14.68
CA SER A 104 -28.13 7.49 14.10
C SER A 104 -27.90 6.33 13.13
N LEU A 105 -26.79 6.38 12.39
CA LEU A 105 -26.42 5.30 11.47
C LEU A 105 -25.97 4.04 12.23
N GLU A 106 -25.31 4.22 13.38
CA GLU A 106 -24.97 3.10 14.26
C GLU A 106 -26.22 2.43 14.81
N ASP A 107 -27.23 3.21 15.20
CA ASP A 107 -28.51 2.69 15.69
C ASP A 107 -29.26 1.91 14.60
N HIS A 108 -29.31 2.44 13.38
CA HIS A 108 -29.90 1.74 12.22
C HIS A 108 -29.19 0.41 11.94
N LEU A 109 -27.85 0.41 11.97
CA LEU A 109 -27.07 -0.81 11.79
C LEU A 109 -27.35 -1.84 12.89
N ARG A 110 -27.39 -1.42 14.16
CA ARG A 110 -27.70 -2.30 15.28
C ARG A 110 -29.09 -2.93 15.16
N HIS A 111 -30.09 -2.14 14.79
CA HIS A 111 -31.44 -2.65 14.54
C HIS A 111 -31.44 -3.68 13.40
N ALA A 112 -30.83 -3.36 12.26
CA ALA A 112 -30.76 -4.28 11.13
C ALA A 112 -30.05 -5.59 11.51
N VAL A 113 -28.97 -5.54 12.29
CA VAL A 113 -28.26 -6.74 12.77
C VAL A 113 -29.15 -7.60 13.65
N ARG A 114 -29.98 -7.01 14.54
CA ARG A 114 -30.96 -7.75 15.34
C ARG A 114 -32.00 -8.44 14.45
N ASP A 115 -32.53 -7.71 13.47
CA ASP A 115 -33.51 -8.25 12.52
C ASP A 115 -32.96 -9.46 11.74
N PHE A 116 -31.66 -9.44 11.36
CA PHE A 116 -31.03 -10.59 10.70
C PHE A 116 -30.88 -11.80 11.62
N GLN A 117 -30.55 -11.57 12.89
CA GLN A 117 -30.37 -12.64 13.88
C GLN A 117 -31.70 -13.30 14.26
N GLU A 118 -32.77 -12.52 14.30
CA GLU A 118 -34.13 -12.99 14.57
C GLU A 118 -34.79 -13.63 13.33
N GLY A 119 -34.16 -13.52 12.15
CA GLY A 119 -34.70 -14.02 10.89
C GLY A 119 -35.83 -13.15 10.31
N SER A 120 -36.03 -11.96 10.87
CA SER A 120 -37.03 -10.97 10.45
C SER A 120 -36.63 -10.25 9.15
N ALA A 121 -35.34 -10.25 8.81
CA ALA A 121 -34.81 -9.69 7.56
C ALA A 121 -33.74 -10.60 6.92
N PRO A 122 -33.53 -10.54 5.59
CA PRO A 122 -32.48 -11.30 4.91
C PRO A 122 -31.10 -10.97 5.44
N ASN A 123 -30.24 -11.99 5.63
CA ASN A 123 -28.88 -11.78 6.09
C ASN A 123 -28.03 -11.08 5.03
N TRP A 124 -27.86 -9.76 5.19
CA TRP A 124 -27.11 -8.93 4.26
C TRP A 124 -25.61 -9.26 4.20
N PHE A 125 -25.05 -9.87 5.25
CA PHE A 125 -23.65 -10.29 5.24
C PHE A 125 -23.38 -11.36 4.18
N GLU A 126 -24.32 -12.26 3.92
CA GLU A 126 -24.21 -13.24 2.84
C GLU A 126 -24.60 -12.64 1.49
N LEU A 127 -25.67 -11.84 1.44
CA LEU A 127 -26.18 -11.29 0.18
C LEU A 127 -25.16 -10.39 -0.53
N ILE A 128 -24.41 -9.57 0.22
CA ILE A 128 -23.40 -8.69 -0.37
C ILE A 128 -22.18 -9.45 -0.93
N ARG A 129 -22.01 -10.74 -0.60
CA ARG A 129 -20.97 -11.59 -1.21
C ARG A 129 -21.39 -12.13 -2.56
N ASP A 130 -22.69 -12.15 -2.81
CA ASP A 130 -23.27 -12.70 -4.02
C ASP A 130 -23.40 -11.59 -5.07
N ASP A 131 -22.37 -11.43 -5.89
CA ASP A 131 -22.37 -10.44 -6.97
C ASP A 131 -23.54 -10.60 -7.96
N GLU A 132 -24.13 -11.80 -8.06
CA GLU A 132 -25.23 -12.09 -8.97
C GLU A 132 -26.58 -11.72 -8.34
N ASN A 133 -26.73 -11.95 -7.02
CA ASN A 133 -27.98 -11.74 -6.30
C ASN A 133 -28.02 -10.48 -5.42
N ARG A 134 -26.93 -9.69 -5.38
CA ARG A 134 -26.91 -8.42 -4.64
C ARG A 134 -27.89 -7.40 -5.28
N PRO A 135 -28.72 -6.71 -4.49
CA PRO A 135 -29.59 -5.64 -4.98
C PRO A 135 -28.80 -4.48 -5.59
N ASP A 136 -29.45 -3.75 -6.48
CA ASP A 136 -28.89 -2.53 -7.06
C ASP A 136 -28.46 -1.55 -5.95
N ILE A 137 -27.28 -0.96 -6.10
CA ILE A 137 -26.71 0.02 -5.17
C ILE A 137 -27.62 1.23 -4.96
N GLU A 138 -28.51 1.52 -5.91
CA GLU A 138 -29.49 2.60 -5.79
C GLU A 138 -30.55 2.36 -4.72
N LEU A 139 -30.79 1.08 -4.38
CA LEU A 139 -31.73 0.60 -3.38
C LEU A 139 -31.10 0.42 -1.99
N TRP A 140 -29.80 0.65 -1.86
CA TRP A 140 -29.11 0.43 -0.59
C TRP A 140 -29.45 1.50 0.42
N GLU A 141 -29.86 1.06 1.61
CA GLU A 141 -29.97 1.90 2.80
C GLU A 141 -28.60 2.20 3.39
N ASP A 142 -28.51 3.23 4.25
CA ASP A 142 -27.23 3.67 4.81
C ASP A 142 -26.50 2.56 5.61
N TRP A 143 -27.24 1.72 6.34
CA TRP A 143 -26.64 0.62 7.10
C TRP A 143 -26.07 -0.49 6.17
N MET A 144 -26.61 -0.65 4.96
CA MET A 144 -26.07 -1.61 3.97
C MET A 144 -24.68 -1.16 3.49
N TRP A 145 -24.49 0.15 3.34
CA TRP A 145 -23.18 0.75 3.05
C TRP A 145 -22.19 0.55 4.20
N GLU A 146 -22.64 0.53 5.46
CA GLU A 146 -21.80 0.21 6.61
C GLU A 146 -21.30 -1.24 6.59
N VAL A 147 -22.18 -2.18 6.26
CA VAL A 147 -21.78 -3.60 6.09
C VAL A 147 -20.74 -3.73 4.98
N SER A 148 -20.95 -3.05 3.84
CA SER A 148 -19.98 -3.03 2.74
C SER A 148 -18.62 -2.44 3.16
N THR A 149 -18.64 -1.28 3.81
CA THR A 149 -17.44 -0.59 4.30
C THR A 149 -16.66 -1.44 5.31
N TRP A 150 -17.37 -2.05 6.27
CA TRP A 150 -16.79 -2.97 7.23
C TRP A 150 -16.13 -4.17 6.56
N ARG A 151 -16.82 -4.82 5.62
CA ARG A 151 -16.28 -5.98 4.89
C ARG A 151 -15.02 -5.62 4.11
N PHE A 152 -15.02 -4.48 3.43
CA PHE A 152 -13.84 -4.01 2.70
C PHE A 152 -12.65 -3.79 3.65
N LYS A 153 -12.85 -3.09 4.76
CA LYS A 153 -11.79 -2.81 5.74
C LYS A 153 -11.29 -4.08 6.44
N LEU A 154 -12.19 -5.00 6.78
CA LEU A 154 -11.85 -6.31 7.34
C LEU A 154 -11.08 -7.16 6.32
N SER A 155 -11.45 -7.12 5.04
CA SER A 155 -10.69 -7.77 3.97
C SER A 155 -9.25 -7.24 3.93
N ASN A 156 -9.07 -5.92 3.96
CA ASN A 156 -7.74 -5.32 3.95
C ASN A 156 -6.92 -5.72 5.19
N HIS A 157 -7.53 -5.74 6.37
CA HIS A 157 -6.92 -6.23 7.61
C HIS A 157 -6.43 -7.68 7.46
N ASN A 158 -7.30 -8.57 6.97
CA ASN A 158 -6.97 -9.99 6.80
C ASN A 158 -5.87 -10.19 5.76
N THR A 159 -5.95 -9.49 4.63
CA THR A 159 -4.92 -9.50 3.59
C THR A 159 -3.58 -9.03 4.12
N GLU A 160 -3.54 -7.92 4.85
CA GLU A 160 -2.30 -7.39 5.43
C GLU A 160 -1.72 -8.37 6.45
N LEU A 161 -2.54 -8.91 7.36
CA LEU A 161 -2.11 -9.94 8.31
C LEU A 161 -1.50 -11.16 7.60
N ALA A 162 -2.14 -11.65 6.54
CA ALA A 162 -1.63 -12.76 5.75
C ALA A 162 -0.29 -12.42 5.06
N ALA A 163 -0.18 -11.22 4.47
CA ALA A 163 1.05 -10.76 3.83
C ALA A 163 2.23 -10.74 4.82
N TYR A 164 2.05 -10.16 6.01
CA TYR A 164 3.11 -10.11 7.02
C TYR A 164 3.54 -11.50 7.50
N ARG A 165 2.59 -12.43 7.69
CA ARG A 165 2.88 -13.82 8.07
C ARG A 165 3.70 -14.54 6.99
N LEU A 166 3.31 -14.38 5.72
CA LEU A 166 4.05 -14.97 4.60
C LEU A 166 5.45 -14.37 4.47
N LEU A 167 5.57 -13.05 4.62
CA LEU A 167 6.83 -12.31 4.51
C LEU A 167 7.64 -12.23 5.83
N HIS A 168 7.43 -13.16 6.77
CA HIS A 168 8.07 -13.14 8.10
C HIS A 168 9.60 -13.00 8.04
N ARG A 169 10.26 -13.58 7.03
CA ARG A 169 11.73 -13.49 6.83
C ARG A 169 12.23 -12.09 6.49
N LEU A 170 11.37 -11.22 5.98
CA LEU A 170 11.72 -9.86 5.55
C LEU A 170 11.45 -8.80 6.63
N GLN A 171 10.72 -9.18 7.69
CA GLN A 171 10.34 -8.30 8.78
C GLN A 171 11.56 -7.77 9.56
N GLY A 172 11.50 -6.49 9.94
CA GLY A 172 12.58 -5.74 10.61
C GLY A 172 13.68 -5.25 9.66
N ARG A 173 13.80 -5.79 8.45
CA ARG A 173 14.77 -5.34 7.43
C ARG A 173 14.09 -4.52 6.33
N TYR A 174 13.19 -5.15 5.58
CA TYR A 174 12.54 -4.54 4.41
C TYR A 174 11.10 -4.11 4.66
N ILE A 175 10.43 -4.77 5.61
CA ILE A 175 9.09 -4.42 6.08
C ILE A 175 9.12 -4.33 7.63
N PRO A 176 8.16 -3.66 8.29
CA PRO A 176 8.08 -3.62 9.75
C PRO A 176 7.92 -5.03 10.34
N ARG A 177 8.26 -5.19 11.62
CA ARG A 177 7.81 -6.39 12.35
C ARG A 177 6.33 -6.31 12.67
N LEU A 178 5.60 -7.39 12.48
CA LEU A 178 4.26 -7.61 13.01
C LEU A 178 4.41 -8.17 14.42
N PHE A 179 3.79 -7.52 15.41
CA PHE A 179 3.75 -8.04 16.78
C PHE A 179 2.52 -8.90 17.03
N GLY A 180 1.41 -8.62 16.36
CA GLY A 180 0.21 -9.44 16.48
C GLY A 180 -1.08 -8.75 16.06
N ASP A 181 -2.18 -9.46 16.30
CA ASP A 181 -3.57 -9.01 16.06
C ASP A 181 -4.12 -8.37 17.33
N VAL A 182 -4.97 -7.35 17.17
CA VAL A 182 -5.69 -6.71 18.26
C VAL A 182 -7.17 -6.54 17.98
N ARG A 183 -7.91 -6.49 19.08
CA ARG A 183 -9.34 -6.20 19.12
C ARG A 183 -9.58 -5.05 20.08
N LEU A 184 -10.15 -3.97 19.57
CA LEU A 184 -10.65 -2.87 20.38
C LEU A 184 -12.16 -3.05 20.55
N ARG A 185 -12.63 -3.22 21.79
CA ARG A 185 -14.05 -3.23 22.09
C ARG A 185 -14.59 -1.81 22.03
N ILE A 186 -15.64 -1.60 21.26
CA ILE A 186 -16.25 -0.28 21.05
C ILE A 186 -17.63 -0.14 21.67
N THR A 187 -18.16 -1.22 22.25
CA THR A 187 -19.43 -1.24 22.96
C THR A 187 -19.25 -1.73 24.40
N PRO A 188 -19.81 -1.02 25.38
CA PRO A 188 -19.82 -1.44 26.79
C PRO A 188 -20.98 -2.38 27.13
N GLU A 189 -21.91 -2.64 26.19
CA GLU A 189 -23.06 -3.52 26.41
C GLU A 189 -22.59 -4.95 26.72
N SER A 190 -23.28 -5.60 27.67
CA SER A 190 -22.96 -6.96 28.11
C SER A 190 -23.25 -8.03 27.06
N THR A 191 -24.11 -7.74 26.09
CA THR A 191 -24.54 -8.69 25.07
C THR A 191 -23.82 -8.36 23.76
N THR A 192 -22.91 -9.24 23.35
CA THR A 192 -22.29 -9.17 22.02
C THR A 192 -23.36 -9.41 20.96
N LEU A 193 -23.58 -8.44 20.10
CA LEU A 193 -24.53 -8.51 19.00
C LEU A 193 -23.82 -9.10 17.77
N HIS A 194 -22.84 -8.39 17.21
CA HIS A 194 -22.09 -8.84 16.04
C HIS A 194 -20.73 -8.14 15.98
N PRO A 195 -19.67 -8.77 15.44
CA PRO A 195 -18.35 -8.13 15.35
C PRO A 195 -18.35 -6.74 14.70
N ILE A 196 -19.26 -6.46 13.76
CA ILE A 196 -19.39 -5.15 13.11
C ILE A 196 -19.76 -4.00 14.06
N THR A 197 -20.47 -4.28 15.15
CA THR A 197 -20.93 -3.29 16.14
C THR A 197 -20.10 -3.31 17.42
N ASP A 198 -19.40 -4.41 17.70
CA ASP A 198 -18.83 -4.66 19.03
C ASP A 198 -17.31 -4.50 19.06
N VAL A 199 -16.63 -4.80 17.96
CA VAL A 199 -15.17 -4.90 17.91
C VAL A 199 -14.59 -4.24 16.66
N VAL A 200 -13.49 -3.51 16.84
CA VAL A 200 -12.63 -3.03 15.76
C VAL A 200 -11.37 -3.90 15.72
N GLN A 201 -11.11 -4.50 14.56
CA GLN A 201 -9.92 -5.32 14.35
C GLN A 201 -8.73 -4.42 14.06
N GLY A 202 -7.53 -4.85 14.46
CA GLY A 202 -6.32 -4.15 14.09
C GLY A 202 -5.06 -4.95 14.24
N LEU A 203 -3.96 -4.34 13.84
CA LEU A 203 -2.63 -4.92 13.84
C LEU A 203 -1.67 -4.01 14.59
N ILE A 204 -0.72 -4.62 15.31
CA ILE A 204 0.38 -3.90 15.93
C ILE A 204 1.67 -4.19 15.17
N PHE A 205 2.38 -3.12 14.79
CA PHE A 205 3.65 -3.19 14.07
C PHE A 205 4.78 -2.46 14.80
N GLU A 206 6.01 -2.81 14.44
CA GLU A 206 7.21 -2.01 14.72
C GLU A 206 6.98 -0.56 14.29
N TYR A 207 7.22 0.38 15.21
CA TYR A 207 7.33 1.77 14.83
C TYR A 207 8.68 2.01 14.17
N ILE A 208 8.66 2.60 12.97
CA ILE A 208 9.86 2.99 12.23
C ILE A 208 10.09 4.50 12.42
N PRO A 209 11.04 4.93 13.27
CA PRO A 209 11.41 6.34 13.35
C PRO A 209 12.02 6.75 12.01
N GLY A 210 11.38 7.71 11.34
CA GLY A 210 11.72 8.01 9.96
C GLY A 210 10.72 8.92 9.28
N VAL A 211 10.92 9.09 7.98
CA VAL A 211 10.12 9.96 7.13
C VAL A 211 9.73 9.22 5.85
N SER A 212 8.49 9.38 5.42
CA SER A 212 8.02 8.86 4.13
C SER A 212 8.79 9.53 2.98
N MET A 213 9.18 8.77 1.96
CA MET A 213 9.85 9.34 0.78
C MET A 213 8.98 10.42 0.10
N ALA A 214 7.65 10.29 0.13
CA ALA A 214 6.75 11.31 -0.43
C ALA A 214 6.87 12.71 0.21
N LYS A 215 7.52 12.82 1.38
CA LYS A 215 7.76 14.10 2.07
C LYS A 215 9.14 14.71 1.79
N LEU A 216 9.98 14.03 1.01
CA LEU A 216 11.34 14.45 0.70
C LEU A 216 11.46 14.80 -0.78
N LYS A 217 12.28 15.82 -1.07
CA LYS A 217 12.63 16.23 -2.43
C LYS A 217 14.10 15.92 -2.71
N PRO A 218 14.40 14.99 -3.64
CA PRO A 218 15.73 14.79 -4.17
C PRO A 218 16.37 16.09 -4.68
N GLY A 219 17.64 16.30 -4.34
CA GLY A 219 18.39 17.52 -4.62
C GLY A 219 18.19 18.66 -3.62
N VAL A 220 17.17 18.57 -2.75
CA VAL A 220 16.88 19.58 -1.72
C VAL A 220 17.04 18.99 -0.32
N ASP A 221 16.21 18.01 0.03
CA ASP A 221 16.22 17.38 1.36
C ASP A 221 17.22 16.22 1.45
N VAL A 222 17.53 15.61 0.29
CA VAL A 222 18.50 14.53 0.14
C VAL A 222 19.36 14.80 -1.09
N SER A 223 20.67 14.54 -1.02
CA SER A 223 21.53 14.71 -2.19
C SER A 223 21.12 13.77 -3.32
N MET A 224 21.40 14.14 -4.57
CA MET A 224 21.05 13.28 -5.72
C MET A 224 21.69 11.90 -5.65
N ARG A 225 22.96 11.83 -5.20
CA ARG A 225 23.67 10.56 -5.01
C ARG A 225 22.99 9.68 -3.94
N GLU A 226 22.53 10.29 -2.86
CA GLU A 226 21.82 9.59 -1.80
C GLU A 226 20.44 9.12 -2.25
N ALA A 227 19.71 9.94 -3.03
CA ALA A 227 18.44 9.55 -3.64
C ALA A 227 18.59 8.30 -4.54
N GLU A 228 19.65 8.24 -5.36
CA GLU A 228 19.95 7.08 -6.20
C GLU A 228 20.30 5.82 -5.39
N ARG A 229 21.01 5.99 -4.27
CA ARG A 229 21.29 4.91 -3.32
C ARG A 229 19.99 4.38 -2.71
N ILE A 230 19.13 5.28 -2.23
CA ILE A 230 17.82 4.94 -1.64
C ILE A 230 16.94 4.24 -2.68
N SER A 231 16.81 4.78 -3.89
CA SER A 231 15.98 4.18 -4.94
C SER A 231 16.47 2.79 -5.32
N SER A 232 17.78 2.56 -5.33
CA SER A 232 18.36 1.22 -5.55
C SER A 232 18.00 0.23 -4.43
N GLN A 233 18.00 0.68 -3.17
CA GLN A 233 17.58 -0.12 -2.01
C GLN A 233 16.08 -0.40 -2.00
N VAL A 234 15.23 0.52 -2.45
CA VAL A 234 13.79 0.27 -2.63
C VAL A 234 13.57 -0.84 -3.64
N MET A 235 14.29 -0.79 -4.77
CA MET A 235 14.21 -1.85 -5.77
C MET A 235 14.75 -3.19 -5.25
N GLU A 236 15.73 -3.18 -4.36
CA GLU A 236 16.22 -4.40 -3.68
C GLU A 236 15.17 -4.99 -2.75
N ALA A 237 14.52 -4.16 -1.92
CA ALA A 237 13.46 -4.59 -1.03
C ALA A 237 12.27 -5.22 -1.78
N LEU A 238 11.86 -4.63 -2.91
CA LEU A 238 10.78 -5.19 -3.73
C LEU A 238 11.17 -6.50 -4.40
N ARG A 239 12.40 -6.62 -4.92
CA ARG A 239 12.88 -7.90 -5.44
C ARG A 239 12.91 -8.98 -4.36
N ALA A 240 13.21 -8.62 -3.11
CA ALA A 240 13.16 -9.56 -2.00
C ALA A 240 11.72 -10.02 -1.71
N ILE A 241 10.74 -9.12 -1.76
CA ILE A 241 9.31 -9.47 -1.63
C ILE A 241 8.87 -10.38 -2.78
N GLU A 242 9.18 -10.01 -4.03
CA GLU A 242 8.84 -10.81 -5.21
C GLU A 242 9.49 -12.20 -5.18
N ALA A 243 10.71 -12.32 -4.62
CA ALA A 243 11.43 -13.59 -4.50
C ALA A 243 10.76 -14.57 -3.51
N GLU A 244 9.99 -14.09 -2.53
CA GLU A 244 9.18 -14.96 -1.67
C GLU A 244 8.02 -15.62 -2.44
N ASN A 245 7.71 -15.13 -3.65
CA ASN A 245 6.80 -15.74 -4.62
C ASN A 245 5.39 -16.06 -4.07
N CYS A 246 4.95 -15.29 -3.07
CA CYS A 246 3.70 -15.51 -2.36
C CYS A 246 2.86 -14.24 -2.16
N VAL A 247 3.43 -13.05 -2.35
CA VAL A 247 2.77 -11.76 -2.12
C VAL A 247 3.14 -10.78 -3.24
N LEU A 248 2.14 -10.04 -3.73
CA LEU A 248 2.32 -8.79 -4.46
C LEU A 248 1.77 -7.66 -3.59
N HIS A 249 2.46 -6.53 -3.52
CA HIS A 249 2.04 -5.40 -2.70
C HIS A 249 0.82 -4.68 -3.28
N ASN A 250 0.76 -4.52 -4.62
CA ASN A 250 -0.39 -3.99 -5.38
C ASN A 250 -0.84 -2.55 -5.04
N ASP A 251 -0.16 -1.88 -4.11
CA ASP A 251 -0.34 -0.47 -3.73
C ASP A 251 1.01 0.18 -3.38
N ILE A 252 2.07 -0.23 -4.09
CA ILE A 252 3.40 0.31 -3.85
C ILE A 252 3.51 1.71 -4.45
N HIS A 253 3.86 2.70 -3.63
CA HIS A 253 4.24 4.04 -4.08
C HIS A 253 5.22 4.67 -3.08
N ILE A 254 5.85 5.78 -3.44
CA ILE A 254 6.85 6.45 -2.56
C ILE A 254 6.26 6.93 -1.22
N GLY A 255 4.94 7.02 -1.09
CA GLY A 255 4.27 7.31 0.17
C GLY A 255 4.34 6.14 1.16
N ASN A 256 4.26 4.92 0.62
CA ASN A 256 4.33 3.64 1.35
C ASN A 256 5.77 3.15 1.53
N VAL A 257 6.76 4.04 1.41
CA VAL A 257 8.15 3.78 1.74
C VAL A 257 8.63 4.77 2.80
N VAL A 258 9.01 4.25 3.97
CA VAL A 258 9.55 5.02 5.08
C VAL A 258 11.07 4.85 5.12
N LEU A 259 11.80 5.96 5.17
CA LEU A 259 13.24 5.94 5.37
C LEU A 259 13.55 6.01 6.85
N ARG A 260 14.27 5.02 7.39
CA ARG A 260 14.76 5.04 8.77
C ARG A 260 15.60 6.29 9.02
N GLU A 261 15.39 6.96 10.15
CA GLU A 261 15.98 8.27 10.48
C GLU A 261 17.52 8.29 10.37
N LYS A 262 18.18 7.25 10.89
CA LYS A 262 19.65 7.17 10.95
C LYS A 262 20.29 6.66 9.65
N SER A 263 19.85 5.50 9.15
CA SER A 263 20.47 4.82 8.01
C SER A 263 19.93 5.27 6.65
N ARG A 264 18.77 5.93 6.65
CA ARG A 264 17.93 6.19 5.46
C ARG A 264 17.62 4.92 4.66
N SER A 265 17.72 3.74 5.29
CA SER A 265 17.32 2.48 4.66
C SER A 265 15.80 2.46 4.49
N PRO A 266 15.29 2.10 3.30
CA PRO A 266 13.86 2.08 3.04
C PRO A 266 13.19 0.89 3.72
N VAL A 267 11.99 1.13 4.23
CA VAL A 267 11.08 0.12 4.78
C VAL A 267 9.73 0.29 4.07
N ILE A 268 9.25 -0.78 3.45
CA ILE A 268 7.99 -0.83 2.71
C ILE A 268 6.87 -1.15 3.70
N ILE A 269 5.79 -0.39 3.64
CA ILE A 269 4.64 -0.48 4.57
C ILE A 269 3.32 -0.59 3.81
N ASP A 270 2.25 -0.92 4.54
CA ASP A 270 0.87 -0.94 4.06
C ASP A 270 0.54 -2.03 3.02
N PHE A 271 0.38 -3.26 3.50
CA PHE A 271 0.00 -4.41 2.66
C PHE A 271 -1.51 -4.64 2.60
N GLY A 272 -2.32 -3.63 2.93
CA GLY A 272 -3.78 -3.75 2.99
C GLY A 272 -4.46 -4.11 1.66
N GLN A 273 -3.80 -3.83 0.53
CA GLN A 273 -4.31 -4.13 -0.82
C GLN A 273 -3.52 -5.26 -1.51
N ALA A 274 -2.67 -5.97 -0.77
CA ALA A 274 -1.80 -6.99 -1.34
C ALA A 274 -2.59 -8.14 -2.02
N ASP A 275 -2.04 -8.70 -3.08
CA ASP A 275 -2.52 -9.96 -3.64
C ASP A 275 -1.70 -11.10 -3.02
N ILE A 276 -2.41 -12.05 -2.40
CA ILE A 276 -1.82 -13.25 -1.80
C ILE A 276 -1.94 -14.40 -2.78
N ARG A 277 -0.83 -15.12 -3.00
CA ARG A 277 -0.84 -16.32 -3.83
C ARG A 277 -1.62 -17.43 -3.11
N GLU A 278 -2.68 -17.91 -3.75
CA GLU A 278 -3.40 -19.10 -3.30
C GLU A 278 -2.49 -20.35 -3.39
N PRO A 279 -2.47 -21.23 -2.38
CA PRO A 279 -1.63 -22.44 -2.39
C PRO A 279 -1.82 -23.34 -3.61
N GLU A 280 -3.03 -23.35 -4.16
CA GLU A 280 -3.42 -24.19 -5.30
C GLU A 280 -3.04 -23.56 -6.65
N LEU A 281 -2.59 -22.30 -6.68
CA LEU A 281 -2.29 -21.58 -7.90
C LEU A 281 -0.95 -22.03 -8.49
N SER A 282 -0.95 -22.45 -9.75
CA SER A 282 0.27 -22.85 -10.47
C SER A 282 1.27 -21.69 -10.60
N ASP A 283 2.56 -22.01 -10.75
CA ASP A 283 3.61 -21.00 -10.99
C ASP A 283 3.33 -20.19 -12.26
N GLU A 284 2.77 -20.82 -13.30
CA GLU A 284 2.40 -20.13 -14.53
C GLU A 284 1.26 -19.14 -14.32
N GLU A 285 0.24 -19.51 -13.54
CA GLU A 285 -0.89 -18.62 -13.23
C GLU A 285 -0.47 -17.46 -12.35
N TRP A 286 0.33 -17.74 -11.32
CA TRP A 286 0.90 -16.70 -10.48
C TRP A 286 1.80 -15.75 -11.29
N SER A 287 2.69 -16.29 -12.12
CA SER A 287 3.52 -15.50 -13.02
C SER A 287 2.70 -14.62 -13.98
N ARG A 288 1.53 -15.09 -14.45
CA ARG A 288 0.59 -14.26 -15.23
C ARG A 288 -0.02 -13.13 -14.38
N ALA A 289 -0.34 -13.37 -13.12
CA ALA A 289 -0.83 -12.33 -12.20
C ALA A 289 0.24 -11.27 -11.94
N VAL A 290 1.47 -11.69 -11.58
CA VAL A 290 2.64 -10.82 -11.38
C VAL A 290 2.91 -9.94 -12.60
N ARG A 291 2.90 -10.52 -13.81
CA ARG A 291 3.08 -9.75 -15.06
C ARG A 291 2.00 -8.68 -15.30
N ARG A 292 0.80 -8.86 -14.73
CA ARG A 292 -0.33 -7.94 -14.87
C ARG A 292 -0.36 -6.85 -13.79
N ALA A 293 0.27 -7.09 -12.63
CA ALA A 293 0.37 -6.15 -11.51
C ALA A 293 1.84 -5.85 -11.19
N PRO A 294 2.58 -5.12 -12.06
CA PRO A 294 4.01 -5.04 -11.93
C PRO A 294 4.41 -3.94 -10.94
N ASP A 295 4.37 -4.24 -9.64
CA ASP A 295 4.84 -3.38 -8.54
C ASP A 295 6.21 -2.77 -8.84
N THR A 296 7.16 -3.62 -9.25
CA THR A 296 8.51 -3.22 -9.68
C THR A 296 8.50 -2.23 -10.85
N ARG A 297 7.64 -2.42 -11.85
CA ARG A 297 7.55 -1.50 -13.00
C ARG A 297 6.89 -0.18 -12.60
N TYR A 298 5.87 -0.25 -11.74
CA TYR A 298 5.15 0.91 -11.26
C TYR A 298 6.04 1.80 -10.41
N ILE A 299 6.72 1.24 -9.40
CA ILE A 299 7.63 2.02 -8.56
C ILE A 299 8.81 2.56 -9.39
N ARG A 300 9.33 1.79 -10.36
CA ARG A 300 10.45 2.23 -11.21
C ARG A 300 10.05 3.48 -11.99
N ARG A 301 8.82 3.53 -12.49
CA ARG A 301 8.26 4.73 -13.14
C ARG A 301 8.16 5.90 -12.16
N LEU A 302 7.68 5.67 -10.94
CA LEU A 302 7.57 6.72 -9.92
C LEU A 302 8.93 7.27 -9.50
N LEU A 303 9.94 6.41 -9.32
CA LEU A 303 11.30 6.83 -8.96
C LEU A 303 11.99 7.67 -10.05
N LEU A 304 11.52 7.57 -11.30
CA LEU A 304 11.99 8.37 -12.43
C LEU A 304 11.13 9.61 -12.69
N ASN A 305 9.99 9.75 -11.99
CA ASN A 305 9.05 10.84 -12.26
C ASN A 305 9.64 12.18 -11.81
N PRO A 306 9.86 13.16 -12.71
CA PRO A 306 10.37 14.47 -12.32
C PRO A 306 9.42 15.24 -11.40
N GLU A 307 8.09 15.00 -11.49
CA GLU A 307 7.10 15.70 -10.65
C GLU A 307 7.19 15.29 -9.18
N ASP A 308 7.55 14.02 -8.92
CA ASP A 308 7.72 13.47 -7.57
C ASP A 308 9.17 13.63 -7.05
N GLY A 309 10.01 14.32 -7.82
CA GLY A 309 11.44 14.42 -7.64
C GLY A 309 12.17 13.19 -8.22
N PRO A 310 13.20 13.37 -9.06
CA PRO A 310 13.89 12.24 -9.70
C PRO A 310 14.75 11.49 -8.67
N TRP A 311 14.13 10.56 -7.93
CA TRP A 311 14.80 9.64 -7.01
C TRP A 311 15.85 8.77 -7.71
N LYS A 312 15.73 8.65 -9.02
CA LYS A 312 16.70 8.02 -9.88
C LYS A 312 16.92 8.88 -11.12
N ARG A 313 18.16 9.23 -11.44
CA ARG A 313 18.49 10.00 -12.67
C ARG A 313 18.80 9.12 -13.85
N THR A 314 19.13 7.86 -13.58
CA THR A 314 19.69 6.91 -14.54
C THR A 314 18.78 5.71 -14.71
N VAL A 315 18.66 5.22 -15.93
CA VAL A 315 17.90 4.01 -16.23
C VAL A 315 18.88 3.03 -16.85
N THR A 316 18.88 1.78 -16.37
CA THR A 316 19.60 0.69 -17.03
C THR A 316 19.17 0.65 -18.49
N PRO A 317 20.09 0.79 -19.46
CA PRO A 317 19.72 0.88 -20.87
C PRO A 317 19.08 -0.42 -21.36
N TYR A 318 18.22 -0.34 -22.38
CA TYR A 318 17.86 -1.56 -23.13
C TYR A 318 19.06 -2.02 -23.95
N GLU A 319 19.08 -3.27 -24.40
CA GLU A 319 19.99 -3.65 -25.48
C GLU A 319 19.77 -2.76 -26.70
N MET A 320 20.83 -2.46 -27.45
CA MET A 320 20.73 -1.59 -28.63
C MET A 320 19.76 -2.12 -29.70
N SER A 321 19.56 -3.45 -29.75
CA SER A 321 18.61 -4.14 -30.63
C SER A 321 17.14 -4.01 -30.19
N ASN A 322 16.88 -3.40 -29.03
CA ASN A 322 15.55 -3.36 -28.45
C ASN A 322 14.61 -2.43 -29.25
N PRO A 323 13.35 -2.82 -29.49
CA PRO A 323 12.36 -2.00 -30.23
C PRO A 323 12.09 -0.61 -29.64
N HIS A 324 12.44 -0.36 -28.36
CA HIS A 324 12.36 0.97 -27.77
C HIS A 324 13.30 1.98 -28.45
N TYR A 325 14.43 1.53 -28.99
CA TYR A 325 15.34 2.33 -29.79
C TYR A 325 15.01 2.14 -31.27
N LYS A 326 13.84 2.68 -31.67
CA LYS A 326 13.27 2.51 -33.02
C LYS A 326 14.24 2.88 -34.15
N ASP A 327 15.14 3.81 -33.87
CA ASP A 327 16.16 4.31 -34.78
C ASP A 327 17.35 4.90 -33.97
N PRO A 328 18.49 5.17 -34.64
CA PRO A 328 19.64 5.77 -33.99
C PRO A 328 19.39 7.12 -33.33
N LEU A 329 18.46 7.94 -33.85
CA LEU A 329 18.11 9.24 -33.27
C LEU A 329 17.51 9.08 -31.87
N VAL A 330 16.60 8.12 -31.70
CA VAL A 330 15.97 7.82 -30.40
C VAL A 330 17.01 7.37 -29.39
N PHE A 331 17.96 6.51 -29.79
CA PHE A 331 19.04 6.06 -28.90
C PHE A 331 19.99 7.20 -28.54
N ASN A 332 20.48 7.96 -29.53
CA ASN A 332 21.40 9.07 -29.30
C ASN A 332 20.78 10.12 -28.35
N ARG A 333 19.52 10.51 -28.57
CA ARG A 333 18.80 11.43 -27.67
C ARG A 333 18.65 10.87 -26.26
N TYR A 334 18.39 9.57 -26.12
CA TYR A 334 18.35 8.92 -24.81
C TYR A 334 19.70 9.05 -24.10
N VAL A 335 20.82 8.71 -24.74
CA VAL A 335 22.16 8.78 -24.14
C VAL A 335 22.54 10.23 -23.79
N GLU A 336 22.24 11.18 -24.68
CA GLU A 336 22.51 12.61 -24.47
C GLU A 336 21.63 13.24 -23.38
N SER A 337 20.45 12.68 -23.10
CA SER A 337 19.62 13.12 -21.99
C SER A 337 20.12 12.63 -20.62
N MET A 338 21.02 11.64 -20.58
CA MET A 338 21.56 11.12 -19.33
C MET A 338 22.59 12.07 -18.69
N PRO A 339 22.73 12.05 -17.35
CA PRO A 339 23.82 12.73 -16.65
C PRO A 339 25.21 12.40 -17.22
N GLU A 340 26.11 13.38 -17.26
CA GLU A 340 27.43 13.23 -17.90
C GLU A 340 28.29 12.12 -17.25
N ASP A 341 28.28 12.03 -15.93
CA ASP A 341 28.94 11.00 -15.15
C ASP A 341 28.44 9.59 -15.53
N PHE A 342 27.12 9.40 -15.51
CA PHE A 342 26.51 8.14 -15.94
C PHE A 342 26.79 7.84 -17.41
N ARG A 343 26.76 8.87 -18.26
CA ARG A 343 27.01 8.73 -19.69
C ARG A 343 28.40 8.21 -19.95
N ARG A 344 29.40 8.80 -19.30
CA ARG A 344 30.81 8.41 -19.42
C ARG A 344 31.07 6.98 -18.94
N GLU A 345 30.39 6.56 -17.88
CA GLU A 345 30.52 5.22 -17.29
C GLU A 345 29.78 4.13 -18.10
N THR A 346 28.66 4.48 -18.72
CA THR A 346 27.74 3.49 -19.34
C THR A 346 27.91 3.39 -20.85
N PHE A 347 28.28 4.50 -21.49
CA PHE A 347 28.36 4.60 -22.94
C PHE A 347 29.75 5.05 -23.38
N GLU A 348 30.15 4.59 -24.55
CA GLU A 348 31.31 5.08 -25.26
C GLU A 348 30.86 5.77 -26.54
N ARG A 349 31.51 6.89 -26.86
CA ARG A 349 31.27 7.63 -28.09
C ARG A 349 31.96 6.88 -29.23
N VAL A 350 31.21 6.54 -30.27
CA VAL A 350 31.67 5.74 -31.42
C VAL A 350 32.09 6.64 -32.58
N LEU A 351 31.51 7.84 -32.67
CA LEU A 351 31.78 8.83 -33.72
C LEU A 351 31.89 10.23 -33.12
N ASP A 352 32.95 10.95 -33.50
CA ASP A 352 33.19 12.35 -33.14
C ASP A 352 32.56 13.36 -34.12
N THR A 353 31.80 12.88 -35.10
CA THR A 353 31.22 13.75 -36.12
C THR A 353 29.92 14.41 -35.65
N ASP A 354 30.01 15.71 -35.36
CA ASP A 354 28.89 16.64 -35.13
C ASP A 354 28.23 17.11 -36.44
N LEU A 355 28.19 16.24 -37.47
CA LEU A 355 27.49 16.55 -38.72
C LEU A 355 25.97 16.50 -38.48
N GLU A 356 25.34 17.67 -38.46
CA GLU A 356 23.89 17.84 -38.50
C GLU A 356 23.32 17.00 -39.66
N GLY A 357 22.54 15.96 -39.33
CA GLY A 357 21.98 14.97 -40.26
C GLY A 357 22.56 13.55 -40.15
N ALA A 358 23.75 13.37 -39.58
CA ALA A 358 24.31 12.03 -39.30
C ALA A 358 23.64 11.36 -38.09
N ARG A 359 23.11 12.17 -37.15
CA ARG A 359 22.48 11.71 -35.89
C ARG A 359 21.22 10.87 -36.10
N GLU A 360 20.54 11.04 -37.23
CA GLU A 360 19.34 10.29 -37.58
C GLU A 360 19.64 8.93 -38.21
N LYS A 361 20.85 8.76 -38.73
CA LYS A 361 21.23 7.60 -39.55
C LYS A 361 22.27 6.72 -38.89
N VAL A 362 22.97 7.20 -37.85
CA VAL A 362 24.09 6.48 -37.23
C VAL A 362 24.07 6.59 -35.70
N TYR A 363 24.44 5.50 -35.02
CA TYR A 363 24.64 5.48 -33.58
C TYR A 363 25.94 6.22 -33.24
N GLN A 364 25.83 7.35 -32.54
CA GLN A 364 26.98 8.13 -32.07
C GLN A 364 27.55 7.58 -30.77
N TRP A 365 26.73 6.79 -30.07
CA TRP A 365 27.05 6.15 -28.80
C TRP A 365 26.89 4.64 -28.96
N ARG A 366 27.61 3.87 -28.14
CA ARG A 366 27.28 2.47 -27.86
C ARG A 366 27.38 2.20 -26.38
N ILE A 367 26.65 1.18 -25.94
CA ILE A 367 26.75 0.68 -24.57
C ILE A 367 28.12 0.03 -24.39
N ARG A 368 28.83 0.39 -23.32
CA ARG A 368 30.15 -0.18 -23.03
C ARG A 368 30.04 -1.68 -22.76
N PRO A 369 31.03 -2.49 -23.16
CA PRO A 369 31.08 -3.90 -22.80
C PRO A 369 30.98 -4.13 -21.28
N GLY A 370 30.18 -5.11 -20.86
CA GLY A 370 29.98 -5.45 -19.44
C GLY A 370 28.90 -4.61 -18.72
N VAL A 371 28.38 -3.55 -19.35
CA VAL A 371 27.22 -2.84 -18.82
C VAL A 371 25.98 -3.73 -18.93
N ARG A 372 25.29 -3.92 -17.81
CA ARG A 372 24.04 -4.69 -17.78
C ARG A 372 22.94 -3.94 -18.55
N CYS A 373 22.31 -4.64 -19.48
CA CYS A 373 21.09 -4.16 -20.16
C CYS A 373 19.84 -4.75 -19.50
N ARG A 374 18.73 -4.03 -19.59
CA ARG A 374 17.42 -4.52 -19.14
C ARG A 374 16.79 -5.42 -20.22
N PRO A 375 16.10 -6.52 -19.84
CA PRO A 375 15.40 -7.37 -20.79
C PRO A 375 14.19 -6.65 -21.40
N THR A 376 13.76 -7.07 -22.60
CA THR A 376 12.69 -6.42 -23.38
C THR A 376 11.33 -6.38 -22.66
N TYR A 377 11.11 -7.26 -21.70
CA TYR A 377 9.83 -7.42 -20.99
C TYR A 377 9.77 -6.70 -19.63
N ASP A 378 10.76 -5.85 -19.31
CA ASP A 378 10.93 -5.15 -18.03
C ASP A 378 10.47 -3.67 -18.06
#